data_AF-A0A344J7C3-F1
#
_entry.id   AF-A0A344J7C3-F1
#
_cell.length_a   1.000
_cell.length_b   1.000
_cell.length_c   1.000
_cell.angle_alpha   90.00
_cell.angle_beta   90.00
_cell.angle_gamma   90.00
#
_symmetry.space_group_name_H-M   'P 1'
#
loop_
_entity.id
_entity.type
_entity.pdbx_description
1 polymer ?
#
loop_
_entity_poly.entity_id
_entity_poly.type
_entity_poly.pdbx_seq_one_letter_code
_entity_poly.pdbx_strand_id
1 'polypeptide(L)'
;MKIRSDSFAQGQPIPSEFALGAPDGFGGNRNPHLAWTGAPAGTQSFVLLCIDTDAPTDASLAGKAGVEIPVEHPRGDFVHWAVVDLPPEMTELAAGSCSDGVTKGGKGPCQGEGARQGLNDYTGWFAGDTGGMKGEYFGYDGPYPPPNDLRTHRYFFRVFALDVAKLDVPEVFTAHDALRAMHGHVLAEASTWGSYSLHG
;
A
#
# COMPACT_ATOMS: atom_id res chain seq x y z
N MET A 1 1.62 -2.04 20.69
CA MET A 1 1.70 -2.79 19.43
C MET A 1 3.01 -2.50 18.70
N LYS A 2 3.52 -3.45 17.91
CA LYS A 2 4.69 -3.30 17.04
C LYS A 2 4.43 -4.04 15.73
N ILE A 3 4.99 -3.56 14.62
CA ILE A 3 4.97 -4.21 13.30
C ILE A 3 6.40 -4.36 12.77
N ARG A 4 6.68 -5.46 12.06
CA ARG A 4 7.97 -5.75 11.43
C ARG A 4 7.76 -6.43 10.08
N SER A 5 8.82 -6.46 9.27
CA SER A 5 8.88 -7.23 8.04
C SER A 5 10.15 -8.09 8.03
N ASP A 6 10.06 -9.29 7.44
CA ASP A 6 11.21 -10.11 7.07
C ASP A 6 11.64 -9.85 5.61
N SER A 7 10.82 -9.12 4.85
CA SER A 7 11.10 -8.71 3.47
C SER A 7 12.01 -7.48 3.38
N PHE A 8 11.98 -6.61 4.39
CA PHE A 8 12.86 -5.45 4.50
C PHE A 8 12.99 -5.02 5.98
N ALA A 9 14.12 -4.40 6.33
CA ALA A 9 14.27 -3.76 7.64
C ALA A 9 13.70 -2.33 7.61
N GLN A 10 13.20 -1.84 8.75
CA GLN A 10 12.62 -0.50 8.84
C GLN A 10 13.59 0.58 8.34
N GLY A 11 13.11 1.41 7.42
CA GLY A 11 13.85 2.49 6.79
C GLY A 11 14.87 2.07 5.73
N GLN A 12 14.95 0.76 5.42
CA GLN A 12 15.83 0.25 4.37
C GLN A 12 15.09 0.15 3.02
N PRO A 13 15.83 0.03 1.91
CA PRO A 13 15.24 -0.18 0.60
C PRO A 13 14.34 -1.41 0.55
N ILE A 14 13.17 -1.27 -0.08
CA ILE A 14 12.26 -2.35 -0.41
C ILE A 14 12.81 -3.06 -1.66
N PRO A 15 13.04 -4.39 -1.62
CA PRO A 15 13.44 -5.13 -2.81
C PRO A 15 12.44 -5.02 -3.96
N SER A 16 12.93 -5.00 -5.22
CA SER A 16 12.09 -4.85 -6.42
C SER A 16 11.11 -6.02 -6.64
N GLU A 17 11.30 -7.16 -5.97
CA GLU A 17 10.29 -8.23 -5.95
C GLU A 17 8.97 -7.78 -5.29
N PHE A 18 9.01 -6.78 -4.40
CA PHE A 18 7.82 -6.20 -3.77
C PHE A 18 7.35 -4.92 -4.47
N ALA A 19 8.10 -4.41 -5.46
CA ALA A 19 7.74 -3.21 -6.19
C ALA A 19 6.83 -3.53 -7.39
N LEU A 20 5.87 -2.65 -7.68
CA LEU A 20 5.13 -2.72 -8.94
C LEU A 20 6.07 -2.39 -10.12
N GLY A 21 6.98 -1.44 -9.95
CA GLY A 21 7.95 -1.02 -10.96
C GLY A 21 9.40 -1.32 -10.60
N ALA A 22 10.22 -1.60 -11.60
CA ALA A 22 11.65 -1.78 -11.56
C ALA A 22 12.30 -0.97 -12.72
N PRO A 23 13.62 -0.77 -12.74
CA PRO A 23 14.28 0.03 -13.79
C PRO A 23 13.91 -0.38 -15.22
N ASP A 24 13.73 -1.68 -15.47
CA ASP A 24 13.45 -2.24 -16.79
C ASP A 24 11.95 -2.56 -17.02
N GLY A 25 11.04 -2.03 -16.20
CA GLY A 25 9.60 -2.19 -16.37
C GLY A 25 8.87 -2.58 -15.09
N PHE A 26 8.09 -3.66 -15.12
CA PHE A 26 7.38 -4.14 -13.93
C PHE A 26 8.30 -4.94 -13.01
N GLY A 27 8.15 -4.74 -11.70
CA GLY A 27 8.77 -5.56 -10.66
C GLY A 27 7.95 -6.82 -10.35
N GLY A 28 8.28 -7.47 -9.23
CA GLY A 28 7.57 -8.69 -8.80
C GLY A 28 6.18 -8.41 -8.23
N ASN A 29 5.92 -7.17 -7.77
CA ASN A 29 4.65 -6.72 -7.22
C ASN A 29 4.07 -7.65 -6.15
N ARG A 30 4.93 -8.30 -5.38
CA ARG A 30 4.54 -9.15 -4.26
C ARG A 30 4.24 -8.26 -3.06
N ASN A 31 3.21 -8.54 -2.26
CA ASN A 31 3.15 -7.84 -0.96
C ASN A 31 4.35 -8.29 -0.10
N PRO A 32 4.99 -7.39 0.66
CA PRO A 32 6.02 -7.79 1.61
C PRO A 32 5.40 -8.58 2.76
N HIS A 33 6.22 -9.41 3.42
CA HIS A 33 5.85 -10.01 4.69
C HIS A 33 5.60 -8.91 5.73
N LEU A 34 4.55 -9.02 6.52
CA LEU A 34 4.28 -8.12 7.64
C LEU A 34 3.80 -8.94 8.83
N ALA A 35 4.39 -8.72 10.01
CA ALA A 35 3.95 -9.35 11.24
C ALA A 35 3.83 -8.31 12.35
N TRP A 36 2.82 -8.44 13.21
CA TRP A 36 2.59 -7.54 14.32
C TRP A 36 2.31 -8.27 15.63
N THR A 37 2.64 -7.61 16.74
CA THR A 37 2.49 -8.17 18.09
C THR A 37 2.05 -7.10 19.08
N GLY A 38 1.54 -7.54 20.23
CA GLY A 38 1.14 -6.65 21.32
C GLY A 38 -0.09 -5.80 20.98
N ALA A 39 -1.09 -6.41 20.33
CA ALA A 39 -2.42 -5.85 20.19
C ALA A 39 -3.09 -5.75 21.59
N PRO A 40 -3.79 -4.64 21.89
CA PRO A 40 -4.49 -4.50 23.17
C PRO A 40 -5.59 -5.54 23.38
N ALA A 41 -5.91 -5.83 24.64
CA ALA A 41 -7.13 -6.56 24.97
C ALA A 41 -8.37 -5.81 24.42
N GLY A 42 -9.35 -6.56 23.92
CA GLY A 42 -10.54 -5.99 23.27
C GLY A 42 -10.38 -5.75 21.76
N THR A 43 -9.20 -6.03 21.18
CA THR A 43 -9.04 -6.03 19.72
C THR A 43 -9.97 -7.07 19.09
N GLN A 44 -10.84 -6.62 18.18
CA GLN A 44 -11.79 -7.44 17.44
C GLN A 44 -11.45 -7.55 15.95
N SER A 45 -10.64 -6.64 15.41
CA SER A 45 -10.10 -6.75 14.05
C SER A 45 -8.85 -5.88 13.87
N PHE A 46 -8.17 -6.04 12.74
CA PHE A 46 -7.13 -5.12 12.28
C PHE A 46 -7.48 -4.45 10.94
N VAL A 47 -6.93 -3.27 10.75
CA VAL A 47 -6.82 -2.58 9.45
C VAL A 47 -5.35 -2.45 9.09
N LEU A 48 -4.99 -2.73 7.85
CA LEU A 48 -3.65 -2.52 7.30
C LEU A 48 -3.71 -1.53 6.14
N LEU A 49 -2.88 -0.49 6.20
CA LEU A 49 -2.71 0.49 5.12
C LEU A 49 -1.24 0.54 4.67
N CYS A 50 -0.99 0.69 3.37
CA CYS A 50 0.29 1.09 2.81
C CYS A 50 0.11 2.41 2.05
N ILE A 51 0.79 3.47 2.49
CA ILE A 51 0.69 4.80 1.89
C ILE A 51 2.09 5.35 1.64
N ASP A 52 2.33 5.79 0.41
CA ASP A 52 3.46 6.62 0.01
C ASP A 52 3.12 8.09 0.26
N THR A 53 3.88 8.77 1.10
CA THR A 53 3.66 10.20 1.42
C THR A 53 4.54 11.15 0.58
N ASP A 54 5.33 10.59 -0.32
CA ASP A 54 6.33 11.30 -1.11
C ASP A 54 5.96 11.35 -2.60
N ALA A 55 4.77 10.89 -2.98
CA ALA A 55 4.28 10.97 -4.36
C ALA A 55 4.13 12.44 -4.80
N PRO A 56 4.60 12.81 -6.00
CA PRO A 56 4.49 14.19 -6.47
C PRO A 56 3.02 14.57 -6.68
N THR A 57 2.60 15.76 -6.21
CA THR A 57 1.19 16.20 -6.37
C THR A 57 0.81 16.55 -7.80
N ASP A 58 1.79 16.63 -8.71
CA ASP A 58 1.57 16.83 -10.14
C ASP A 58 1.98 15.55 -10.89
N ALA A 59 0.99 14.68 -11.10
CA ALA A 59 1.16 13.43 -11.81
C ALA A 59 1.66 13.60 -13.26
N SER A 60 1.46 14.78 -13.87
CA SER A 60 1.86 15.03 -15.27
C SER A 60 3.39 15.12 -15.46
N LEU A 61 4.15 15.23 -14.36
CA LEU A 61 5.61 15.25 -14.38
C LEU A 61 6.23 13.84 -14.44
N ALA A 62 5.48 12.81 -14.05
CA ALA A 62 6.00 11.46 -13.93
C ALA A 62 6.40 10.88 -15.30
N GLY A 63 7.63 10.34 -15.39
CA GLY A 63 8.14 9.68 -16.59
C GLY A 63 8.41 10.61 -17.78
N LYS A 64 8.37 11.93 -17.58
CA LYS A 64 8.57 12.91 -18.65
C LYS A 64 10.05 13.06 -19.00
N ALA A 65 10.42 12.71 -20.24
CA ALA A 65 11.79 12.81 -20.72
C ALA A 65 12.35 14.24 -20.60
N GLY A 66 13.57 14.36 -20.05
CA GLY A 66 14.26 15.64 -19.88
C GLY A 66 13.69 16.55 -18.79
N VAL A 67 12.80 16.03 -17.94
CA VAL A 67 12.23 16.76 -16.79
C VAL A 67 12.58 15.99 -15.53
N GLU A 68 13.22 16.64 -14.57
CA GLU A 68 13.39 16.13 -13.22
C GLU A 68 12.27 16.65 -12.32
N ILE A 69 11.80 15.82 -11.40
CA ILE A 69 10.93 16.24 -10.30
C ILE A 69 11.86 16.60 -9.12
N PRO A 70 11.97 17.89 -8.76
CA PRO A 70 12.91 18.32 -7.74
C PRO A 70 12.50 17.78 -6.36
N VAL A 71 13.47 17.65 -5.46
CA VAL A 71 13.23 17.19 -4.09
C VAL A 71 12.19 18.07 -3.41
N GLU A 72 12.17 19.38 -3.69
CA GLU A 72 11.28 20.38 -3.12
C GLU A 72 9.85 20.37 -3.68
N HIS A 73 9.60 19.60 -4.75
CA HIS A 73 8.26 19.48 -5.34
C HIS A 73 7.24 19.07 -4.26
N PRO A 74 6.04 19.69 -4.19
CA PRO A 74 5.02 19.32 -3.22
C PRO A 74 4.64 17.86 -3.33
N ARG A 75 4.49 17.19 -2.17
CA ARG A 75 4.17 15.76 -2.08
C ARG A 75 2.77 15.54 -1.53
N GLY A 76 2.18 14.41 -1.90
CA GLY A 76 0.89 13.94 -1.44
C GLY A 76 0.89 12.45 -1.19
N ASP A 77 -0.25 11.96 -0.71
CA ASP A 77 -0.45 10.56 -0.42
C ASP A 77 -0.77 9.79 -1.71
N PHE A 78 -0.18 8.60 -1.84
CA PHE A 78 -0.54 7.58 -2.81
C PHE A 78 -0.77 6.26 -2.07
N VAL A 79 -1.99 5.74 -2.13
CA VAL A 79 -2.41 4.52 -1.44
C VAL A 79 -1.99 3.32 -2.28
N HIS A 80 -1.14 2.48 -1.70
CA HIS A 80 -0.65 1.23 -2.29
C HIS A 80 -1.38 -0.02 -1.79
N TRP A 81 -1.99 0.07 -0.60
CA TRP A 81 -2.71 -1.06 -0.01
C TRP A 81 -3.73 -0.58 1.03
N ALA A 82 -4.95 -1.13 0.99
CA ALA A 82 -5.94 -0.95 2.04
C ALA A 82 -6.65 -2.28 2.33
N VAL A 83 -6.58 -2.73 3.59
CA VAL A 83 -7.23 -3.95 4.07
C VAL A 83 -7.97 -3.65 5.37
N VAL A 84 -9.21 -4.10 5.48
CA VAL A 84 -10.04 -3.99 6.68
C VAL A 84 -10.52 -5.37 7.12
N ASP A 85 -10.99 -5.45 8.36
CA ASP A 85 -11.60 -6.64 8.96
C ASP A 85 -10.68 -7.86 9.02
N LEU A 86 -9.36 -7.65 9.09
CA LEU A 86 -8.42 -8.73 9.38
C LEU A 86 -8.78 -9.31 10.76
N PRO A 87 -8.99 -10.64 10.91
CA PRO A 87 -9.36 -11.23 12.18
C PRO A 87 -8.33 -10.93 13.28
N PRO A 88 -8.74 -10.88 14.56
CA PRO A 88 -7.84 -10.55 15.66
C PRO A 88 -6.75 -11.62 15.90
N GLU A 89 -6.96 -12.85 15.42
CA GLU A 89 -5.97 -13.92 15.39
C GLU A 89 -4.94 -13.76 14.27
N MET A 90 -5.25 -13.01 13.22
CA MET A 90 -4.32 -12.75 12.12
C MET A 90 -3.29 -11.72 12.58
N THR A 91 -2.07 -12.19 12.75
CA THR A 91 -0.94 -11.39 13.25
C THR A 91 0.27 -11.39 12.30
N GLU A 92 0.11 -12.02 11.14
CA GLU A 92 1.12 -12.14 10.10
C GLU A 92 0.46 -12.24 8.72
N LEU A 93 1.06 -11.59 7.74
CA LEU A 93 0.80 -11.75 6.32
C LEU A 93 2.10 -12.18 5.66
N ALA A 94 2.08 -13.34 5.00
CA ALA A 94 3.24 -13.87 4.30
C ALA A 94 3.54 -13.02 3.05
N ALA A 95 4.82 -12.99 2.66
CA ALA A 95 5.21 -12.36 1.41
C ALA A 95 4.50 -13.03 0.22
N GLY A 96 3.87 -12.24 -0.63
CA GLY A 96 3.14 -12.73 -1.80
C GLY A 96 1.73 -13.27 -1.54
N SER A 97 1.24 -13.29 -0.29
CA SER A 97 -0.05 -13.92 0.04
C SER A 97 -1.27 -13.20 -0.55
N CYS A 98 -1.17 -11.90 -0.79
CA CYS A 98 -2.27 -11.05 -1.27
C CYS A 98 -2.02 -10.43 -2.65
N SER A 99 -0.77 -10.44 -3.11
CA SER A 99 -0.36 -10.08 -4.45
C SER A 99 0.91 -10.84 -4.78
N ASP A 100 0.97 -11.51 -5.93
CA ASP A 100 2.13 -12.30 -6.37
C ASP A 100 2.41 -12.06 -7.86
N GLY A 101 2.43 -10.78 -8.26
CA GLY A 101 2.63 -10.38 -9.65
C GLY A 101 1.83 -9.15 -10.07
N VAL A 102 2.12 -8.68 -11.28
CA VAL A 102 1.37 -7.59 -11.92
C VAL A 102 0.16 -8.16 -12.67
N THR A 103 -1.03 -7.63 -12.37
CA THR A 103 -2.26 -7.98 -13.05
C THR A 103 -2.71 -6.83 -13.94
N LYS A 104 -2.68 -7.04 -15.26
CA LYS A 104 -3.20 -6.06 -16.22
C LYS A 104 -4.70 -5.87 -16.03
N GLY A 105 -5.17 -4.62 -16.05
CA GLY A 105 -6.56 -4.27 -15.79
C GLY A 105 -6.95 -4.36 -14.31
N GLY A 106 -5.97 -4.45 -13.42
CA GLY A 106 -6.18 -4.55 -11.97
C GLY A 106 -6.47 -5.97 -11.49
N LYS A 107 -6.56 -6.13 -10.17
CA LYS A 107 -6.81 -7.42 -9.51
C LYS A 107 -7.99 -7.28 -8.56
N GLY A 108 -8.78 -8.34 -8.42
CA GLY A 108 -9.85 -8.42 -7.42
C GLY A 108 -9.29 -8.54 -6.00
N PRO A 109 -10.12 -8.38 -4.97
CA PRO A 109 -9.69 -8.52 -3.58
C PRO A 109 -9.15 -9.93 -3.32
N CYS A 110 -7.96 -10.05 -2.72
CA CYS A 110 -7.48 -11.35 -2.21
C CYS A 110 -8.56 -11.99 -1.34
N GLN A 111 -8.86 -13.26 -1.59
CA GLN A 111 -9.90 -13.98 -0.89
C GLN A 111 -9.28 -14.82 0.23
N GLY A 112 -9.70 -14.55 1.48
CA GLY A 112 -9.30 -15.35 2.63
C GLY A 112 -9.70 -14.70 3.96
N GLU A 113 -10.23 -15.51 4.87
CA GLU A 113 -10.26 -15.24 6.32
C GLU A 113 -10.99 -13.97 6.77
N GLY A 114 -12.02 -13.50 6.06
CA GLY A 114 -12.85 -12.37 6.52
C GLY A 114 -12.27 -10.98 6.26
N ALA A 115 -11.05 -10.88 5.76
CA ALA A 115 -10.45 -9.62 5.33
C ALA A 115 -11.10 -9.09 4.05
N ARG A 116 -11.32 -7.77 3.99
CA ARG A 116 -11.80 -7.07 2.79
C ARG A 116 -10.72 -6.13 2.28
N GLN A 117 -10.46 -6.14 0.98
CA GLN A 117 -9.49 -5.23 0.36
C GLN A 117 -10.20 -4.08 -0.35
N GLY A 118 -9.68 -2.87 -0.13
CA GLY A 118 -10.16 -1.66 -0.78
C GLY A 118 -9.43 -1.37 -2.08
N LEU A 119 -9.91 -0.36 -2.80
CA LEU A 119 -9.24 0.21 -3.95
C LEU A 119 -7.95 0.92 -3.51
N ASN A 120 -6.90 0.73 -4.30
CA ASN A 120 -5.66 1.51 -4.24
C ASN A 120 -5.63 2.55 -5.38
N ASP A 121 -4.67 3.48 -5.31
CA ASP A 121 -4.64 4.65 -6.20
C ASP A 121 -4.19 4.32 -7.63
N TYR A 122 -3.73 3.09 -7.91
CA TYR A 122 -3.48 2.65 -9.28
C TYR A 122 -4.77 2.59 -10.12
N THR A 123 -5.93 2.43 -9.47
CA THR A 123 -7.24 2.60 -10.11
C THR A 123 -7.37 3.97 -10.78
N GLY A 124 -6.97 5.04 -10.09
CA GLY A 124 -6.96 6.40 -10.62
C GLY A 124 -5.80 6.62 -11.60
N TRP A 125 -4.61 6.13 -11.26
CA TRP A 125 -3.40 6.30 -12.06
C TRP A 125 -3.54 5.74 -13.48
N PHE A 126 -4.12 4.54 -13.62
CA PHE A 126 -4.31 3.88 -14.90
C PHE A 126 -5.66 4.16 -15.57
N ALA A 127 -6.49 5.07 -15.03
CA ALA A 127 -7.83 5.32 -15.56
C ALA A 127 -7.83 5.78 -17.03
N GLY A 128 -6.79 6.50 -17.45
CA GLY A 128 -6.57 6.97 -18.82
C GLY A 128 -5.72 6.04 -19.69
N ASP A 129 -5.22 4.93 -19.15
CA ASP A 129 -4.36 4.02 -19.90
C ASP A 129 -5.15 3.29 -21.01
N THR A 130 -4.51 3.16 -22.18
CA THR A 130 -5.05 2.41 -23.33
C THR A 130 -4.24 1.15 -23.64
N GLY A 131 -3.14 0.92 -22.90
CA GLY A 131 -2.26 -0.24 -23.02
C GLY A 131 -2.71 -1.49 -22.27
N GLY A 132 -3.90 -1.46 -21.67
CA GLY A 132 -4.51 -2.59 -20.97
C GLY A 132 -4.30 -2.59 -19.46
N MET A 133 -3.76 -1.51 -18.88
CA MET A 133 -3.68 -1.30 -17.44
C MET A 133 -4.95 -0.68 -16.86
N LYS A 134 -5.82 -0.08 -17.67
CA LYS A 134 -7.08 0.47 -17.17
C LYS A 134 -7.95 -0.61 -16.49
N GLY A 135 -8.32 -0.37 -15.24
CA GLY A 135 -9.25 -1.20 -14.47
C GLY A 135 -9.26 -0.85 -12.98
N GLU A 136 -9.86 -1.72 -12.17
CA GLU A 136 -9.98 -1.54 -10.73
C GLU A 136 -8.87 -2.32 -10.00
N TYR A 137 -8.10 -1.62 -9.18
CA TYR A 137 -6.96 -2.18 -8.47
C TYR A 137 -7.32 -2.32 -6.99
N PHE A 138 -7.61 -3.54 -6.57
CA PHE A 138 -7.81 -3.88 -5.17
C PHE A 138 -6.52 -4.40 -4.54
N GLY A 139 -6.34 -4.08 -3.26
CA GLY A 139 -5.26 -4.64 -2.47
C GLY A 139 -3.89 -4.06 -2.77
N TYR A 140 -2.85 -4.89 -2.67
CA TYR A 140 -1.47 -4.43 -2.78
C TYR A 140 -1.05 -4.26 -4.25
N ASP A 141 -0.60 -3.06 -4.58
CA ASP A 141 0.30 -2.82 -5.70
C ASP A 141 1.46 -1.96 -5.19
N GLY A 142 2.69 -2.45 -5.38
CA GLY A 142 3.86 -1.95 -4.68
C GLY A 142 4.43 -0.65 -5.24
N PRO A 143 5.61 -0.22 -4.74
CA PRO A 143 6.31 0.96 -5.23
C PRO A 143 6.45 1.01 -6.76
N TYR A 144 6.12 2.16 -7.35
CA TYR A 144 6.50 2.52 -8.72
C TYR A 144 6.71 4.04 -8.83
N PRO A 145 7.68 4.60 -8.09
CA PRO A 145 7.95 6.03 -8.13
C PRO A 145 8.45 6.43 -9.53
N PRO A 146 8.23 7.69 -9.96
CA PRO A 146 8.73 8.13 -11.26
C PRO A 146 10.26 7.99 -11.34
N PRO A 147 10.82 7.46 -12.44
CA PRO A 147 12.28 7.32 -12.58
C PRO A 147 13.00 8.67 -12.64
N ASN A 148 12.27 9.74 -12.95
CA ASN A 148 12.76 11.10 -12.99
C ASN A 148 12.52 11.88 -11.68
N ASP A 149 12.14 11.21 -10.58
CA ASP A 149 11.98 11.84 -9.28
C ASP A 149 13.26 11.81 -8.45
N LEU A 150 13.81 12.99 -8.15
CA LEU A 150 15.06 13.11 -7.37
C LEU A 150 14.86 12.71 -5.90
N ARG A 151 13.62 12.64 -5.41
CA ARG A 151 13.32 12.23 -4.05
C ARG A 151 13.20 10.71 -3.98
N THR A 152 13.84 10.11 -2.98
CA THR A 152 13.54 8.72 -2.59
C THR A 152 12.21 8.68 -1.84
N HIS A 153 11.29 7.82 -2.28
CA HIS A 153 9.95 7.70 -1.69
C HIS A 153 9.98 6.81 -0.45
N ARG A 154 9.05 7.04 0.48
CA ARG A 154 8.86 6.23 1.69
C ARG A 154 7.46 5.65 1.70
N TYR A 155 7.38 4.34 1.89
CA TYR A 155 6.13 3.58 1.88
C TYR A 155 5.83 3.12 3.31
N PHE A 156 4.82 3.71 3.93
CA PHE A 156 4.45 3.45 5.32
C PHE A 156 3.40 2.35 5.40
N PHE A 157 3.76 1.24 6.03
CA PHE A 157 2.86 0.15 6.38
C PHE A 157 2.35 0.37 7.82
N ARG A 158 1.06 0.64 7.96
CA ARG A 158 0.40 0.98 9.23
C ARG A 158 -0.65 -0.07 9.55
N VAL A 159 -0.56 -0.68 10.73
CA VAL A 159 -1.58 -1.59 11.26
C VAL A 159 -2.30 -0.94 12.44
N PHE A 160 -3.61 -1.03 12.44
CA PHE A 160 -4.50 -0.51 13.48
C PHE A 160 -5.25 -1.68 14.12
N ALA A 161 -5.28 -1.73 15.45
CA ALA A 161 -6.12 -2.64 16.21
C ALA A 161 -7.44 -1.93 16.53
N LEU A 162 -8.58 -2.54 16.17
CA LEU A 162 -9.91 -1.94 16.36
C LEU A 162 -10.74 -2.70 17.39
N ASP A 163 -11.66 -1.99 18.05
CA ASP A 163 -12.64 -2.56 18.98
C ASP A 163 -13.92 -3.06 18.31
N VAL A 164 -13.98 -3.08 16.98
CA VAL A 164 -15.08 -3.61 16.17
C VAL A 164 -14.58 -4.74 15.28
N ALA A 165 -15.38 -5.80 15.11
CA ALA A 165 -15.02 -6.92 14.26
C ALA A 165 -15.17 -6.61 12.76
N LYS A 166 -16.05 -5.67 12.40
CA LYS A 166 -16.33 -5.28 11.03
C LYS A 166 -16.48 -3.77 10.92
N LEU A 167 -15.70 -3.17 10.04
CA LEU A 167 -15.70 -1.74 9.77
C LEU A 167 -16.88 -1.35 8.89
N ASP A 168 -17.57 -0.26 9.22
CA ASP A 168 -18.70 0.26 8.45
C ASP A 168 -18.21 1.05 7.23
N VAL A 169 -17.78 0.30 6.20
CA VAL A 169 -17.39 0.81 4.89
C VAL A 169 -18.22 0.13 3.79
N PRO A 170 -18.46 0.80 2.65
CA PRO A 170 -19.14 0.19 1.50
C PRO A 170 -18.42 -1.07 1.00
N GLU A 171 -19.08 -1.84 0.13
CA GLU A 171 -18.49 -3.05 -0.47
C GLU A 171 -17.19 -2.72 -1.22
N VAL A 172 -17.21 -1.64 -2.01
CA VAL A 172 -16.02 -1.05 -2.63
C VAL A 172 -15.68 0.23 -1.87
N PHE A 173 -14.51 0.27 -1.27
CA PHE A 173 -14.08 1.36 -0.39
C PHE A 173 -12.64 1.77 -0.66
N THR A 174 -12.25 2.96 -0.21
CA THR A 174 -10.88 3.48 -0.28
C THR A 174 -10.20 3.47 1.09
N ALA A 175 -8.88 3.67 1.14
CA ALA A 175 -8.19 3.91 2.41
C ALA A 175 -8.78 5.12 3.18
N HIS A 176 -9.28 6.13 2.47
CA HIS A 176 -9.92 7.29 3.09
C HIS A 176 -11.25 6.93 3.78
N ASP A 177 -12.06 6.05 3.18
CA ASP A 177 -13.28 5.54 3.82
C ASP A 177 -12.94 4.72 5.06
N ALA A 178 -11.90 3.87 4.99
CA ALA A 178 -11.42 3.11 6.14
C ALA A 178 -10.94 4.04 7.27
N LEU A 179 -10.09 5.04 6.96
CA LEU A 179 -9.62 6.04 7.94
C LEU A 179 -10.78 6.77 8.63
N ARG A 180 -11.84 7.11 7.87
CA ARG A 180 -13.04 7.75 8.42
C ARG A 180 -13.81 6.80 9.33
N ALA A 181 -14.06 5.58 8.88
CA ALA A 181 -14.84 4.59 9.62
C ALA A 181 -14.11 4.08 10.87
N MET A 182 -12.78 4.13 10.92
CA MET A 182 -11.98 3.80 12.10
C MET A 182 -12.08 4.83 13.23
N HIS A 183 -12.59 6.04 12.96
CA HIS A 183 -12.64 7.10 13.95
C HIS A 183 -13.47 6.68 15.17
N GLY A 184 -12.85 6.67 16.36
CA GLY A 184 -13.48 6.24 17.60
C GLY A 184 -13.30 4.74 17.93
N HIS A 185 -12.74 3.96 17.01
CA HIS A 185 -12.58 2.50 17.15
C HIS A 185 -11.12 2.04 17.34
N VAL A 186 -10.14 2.93 17.13
CA VAL A 186 -8.71 2.57 17.20
C VAL A 186 -8.26 2.40 18.66
N LEU A 187 -7.85 1.18 19.01
CA LEU A 187 -7.25 0.84 20.32
C LEU A 187 -5.73 1.04 20.33
N ALA A 188 -5.07 0.75 19.22
CA ALA A 188 -3.63 0.96 19.05
C ALA A 188 -3.25 1.03 17.57
N GLU A 189 -2.10 1.65 17.31
CA GLU A 189 -1.46 1.70 16.00
C GLU A 189 0.00 1.26 16.11
N ALA A 190 0.53 0.67 15.04
CA ALA A 190 1.96 0.48 14.83
C ALA A 190 2.29 0.71 13.35
N SER A 191 3.50 1.21 13.08
CA SER A 191 3.97 1.44 11.71
C SER A 191 5.40 0.98 11.50
N THR A 192 5.69 0.58 10.27
CA THR A 192 7.04 0.42 9.72
C THR A 192 7.06 1.05 8.33
N TRP A 193 8.23 1.25 7.76
CA TRP A 193 8.35 1.80 6.42
C TRP A 193 9.60 1.29 5.73
N GLY A 194 9.59 1.28 4.41
CA GLY A 194 10.76 1.05 3.57
C GLY A 194 10.87 2.14 2.51
N SER A 195 12.05 2.27 1.91
CA SER A 195 12.30 3.23 0.84
C SER A 195 12.32 2.58 -0.53
N TYR A 196 11.99 3.33 -1.58
CA TYR A 196 12.22 2.89 -2.95
C TYR A 196 12.46 4.11 -3.85
N SER A 197 13.30 3.92 -4.87
CA SER A 197 13.54 4.91 -5.91
C SER A 197 13.89 4.19 -7.20
N LEU A 198 13.44 4.74 -8.32
CA LEU A 198 13.88 4.35 -9.66
C LEU A 198 14.83 5.39 -10.27
N HIS A 199 15.14 6.45 -9.52
CA HIS A 199 16.13 7.45 -9.91
C HIS A 199 17.53 6.96 -9.52
N GLY A 200 18.45 6.95 -10.48
CA GLY A 200 19.82 6.45 -10.33
C GLY A 200 20.75 6.99 -11.41
#